data_AF-A0A357WX55-F1
#
_entry.id   AF-A0A357WX55-F1
#
_cell.length_a   1.000
_cell.length_b   1.000
_cell.length_c   1.000
_cell.angle_alpha   90.00
_cell.angle_beta   90.00
_cell.angle_gamma   90.00
#
_symmetry.space_group_name_H-M   'P 1'
#
loop_
_entity.id
_entity.type
_entity.pdbx_description
1 polymer ?
#
loop_
_entity_poly.entity_id
_entity_poly.type
_entity_poly.pdbx_seq_one_letter_code
_entity_poly.pdbx_strand_id
1 'polypeptide(L)'
;LPPIKEYTPEPVLAPDIESVRDRSVNISRRDDGAYVVEGEWLLRFLRGVNMDDYDSLQYFQRILQTSGVIDSLRNAGVTDGDTVSIFDFEFDFVE
;
A
#
# COMPACT_ATOMS: atom_id res chain seq x y z
N LEU A 1 -16.07 -39.97 15.84
CA LEU A 1 -16.35 -38.63 15.28
C LEU A 1 -15.48 -38.47 14.05
N PRO A 2 -15.99 -37.94 12.92
CA PRO A 2 -15.10 -37.57 11.82
C PRO A 2 -14.15 -36.46 12.29
N PRO A 3 -12.90 -36.45 11.82
CA PRO A 3 -11.94 -35.42 12.20
C PRO A 3 -12.44 -34.06 11.70
N ILE A 4 -12.34 -33.07 12.58
CA ILE A 4 -12.55 -31.66 12.23
C ILE A 4 -11.53 -31.34 11.14
N LYS A 5 -12.00 -30.92 9.96
CA LYS A 5 -11.11 -30.38 8.93
C LYS A 5 -10.55 -29.08 9.49
N GLU A 6 -9.28 -29.07 9.86
CA GLU A 6 -8.56 -27.83 10.13
C GLU A 6 -8.66 -26.97 8.86
N TYR A 7 -9.39 -25.86 8.96
CA TYR A 7 -9.38 -24.84 7.93
C TYR A 7 -8.07 -24.07 8.12
N THR A 8 -7.02 -24.49 7.44
CA THR A 8 -5.87 -23.63 7.22
C THR A 8 -6.35 -22.54 6.27
N PRO A 9 -6.37 -21.25 6.68
CA PRO A 9 -6.66 -20.20 5.72
C PRO A 9 -5.67 -20.37 4.57
N GLU A 10 -6.18 -20.51 3.35
CA GLU A 10 -5.31 -20.45 2.17
C GLU A 10 -4.58 -19.12 2.26
N PRO A 11 -3.24 -19.10 2.16
CA PRO A 11 -2.51 -17.85 2.16
C PRO A 11 -3.08 -17.05 0.99
N VAL A 12 -3.74 -15.94 1.30
CA VAL A 12 -4.20 -14.99 0.29
C VAL A 12 -2.96 -14.68 -0.52
N LEU A 13 -2.92 -15.16 -1.77
CA LEU A 13 -1.79 -14.92 -2.65
C LEU A 13 -1.62 -13.41 -2.68
N ALA A 14 -0.57 -12.92 -2.04
CA ALA A 14 -0.16 -11.55 -2.22
C ALA A 14 -0.12 -11.36 -3.74
N PRO A 15 -0.77 -10.32 -4.30
CA PRO A 15 -0.75 -10.12 -5.73
C PRO A 15 0.72 -10.13 -6.15
N ASP A 16 1.01 -10.78 -7.27
CA ASP A 16 2.38 -10.96 -7.77
C ASP A 16 2.96 -9.60 -8.19
N ILE A 17 3.36 -8.81 -7.20
CA ILE A 17 3.99 -7.50 -7.35
C ILE A 17 5.30 -7.65 -8.13
N GLU A 18 5.96 -8.81 -8.04
CA GLU A 18 7.17 -9.11 -8.79
C GLU A 18 6.92 -9.18 -10.30
N SER A 19 5.75 -9.66 -10.73
CA SER A 19 5.34 -9.64 -12.15
C SER A 19 4.96 -8.26 -12.68
N VAL A 20 4.72 -7.28 -11.79
CA VAL A 20 4.38 -5.91 -12.18
C VAL A 20 5.62 -5.24 -12.76
N ARG A 21 5.65 -5.10 -14.08
CA ARG A 21 6.74 -4.46 -14.83
C ARG A 21 6.81 -2.96 -14.65
N ASP A 22 5.66 -2.32 -14.45
CA ASP A 22 5.54 -0.87 -14.27
C ASP A 22 4.97 -0.56 -12.89
N ARG A 23 5.85 -0.05 -12.02
CA ARG A 23 5.52 0.39 -10.66
C ARG A 23 5.45 1.91 -10.53
N SER A 24 5.28 2.62 -11.64
CA SER A 24 5.12 4.07 -11.61
C SER A 24 3.89 4.48 -10.80
N VAL A 25 4.03 5.61 -10.11
CA VAL A 25 2.96 6.28 -9.40
C VAL A 25 2.95 7.75 -9.81
N ASN A 26 1.76 8.32 -9.86
CA ASN A 26 1.54 9.75 -9.99
C ASN A 26 1.31 10.34 -8.60
N ILE A 27 1.97 11.48 -8.31
CA ILE A 27 1.78 12.21 -7.06
C ILE A 27 1.23 13.59 -7.38
N SER A 28 0.13 13.95 -6.74
CA SER A 28 -0.49 15.26 -6.86
C SER A 28 -0.79 15.87 -5.50
N ARG A 29 -0.97 17.19 -5.42
CA ARG A 29 -1.38 17.88 -4.20
C ARG A 29 -2.86 18.22 -4.30
N ARG A 30 -3.65 17.86 -3.30
CA ARG A 30 -5.07 18.20 -3.20
C ARG A 30 -5.26 19.56 -2.51
N ASP A 31 -6.44 20.16 -2.66
CA ASP A 31 -6.76 21.50 -2.13
C ASP A 31 -6.68 21.60 -0.59
N ASP A 32 -6.87 20.48 0.12
CA ASP A 32 -6.72 20.37 1.58
C ASP A 32 -5.25 20.24 2.03
N GLY A 33 -4.31 20.18 1.08
CA GLY A 33 -2.89 20.03 1.35
C GLY A 33 -2.42 18.58 1.45
N ALA A 34 -3.26 17.57 1.24
CA ALA A 34 -2.80 16.17 1.20
C ALA A 34 -2.04 15.86 -0.10
N TYR A 35 -1.04 14.98 0.00
CA TYR A 35 -0.36 14.40 -1.16
C TYR A 35 -1.07 13.12 -1.60
N VAL A 36 -1.66 13.14 -2.79
CA VAL A 36 -2.41 12.02 -3.35
C VAL A 36 -1.49 11.17 -4.23
N VAL A 37 -1.41 9.87 -3.95
CA VAL A 37 -0.63 8.88 -4.69
C VAL A 37 -1.56 7.94 -5.45
N GLU A 38 -1.37 7.86 -6.76
CA GLU A 38 -2.17 7.00 -7.64
C GLU A 38 -1.28 6.14 -8.52
N GLY A 39 -1.65 4.88 -8.73
CA GLY A 39 -0.96 3.99 -9.65
C GLY A 39 -1.80 2.76 -9.94
N GLU A 40 -1.82 2.30 -11.19
CA GLU A 40 -2.66 1.15 -11.59
C GLU A 40 -2.25 -0.14 -10.85
N TRP A 41 -0.95 -0.33 -10.65
CA TRP A 41 -0.44 -1.46 -9.88
C TRP A 41 -0.79 -1.33 -8.39
N LEU A 42 -0.70 -0.11 -7.84
CA LEU A 42 -0.98 0.17 -6.43
C LEU A 42 -2.47 -0.06 -6.12
N LEU A 43 -3.36 0.35 -7.03
CA LEU A 43 -4.80 0.05 -6.94
C LEU A 43 -5.07 -1.45 -6.92
N ARG A 44 -4.42 -2.22 -7.80
CA ARG A 44 -4.57 -3.68 -7.85
C ARG A 44 -4.04 -4.34 -6.59
N PHE A 45 -2.91 -3.84 -6.08
CA PHE A 45 -2.30 -4.34 -4.85
C PHE A 45 -3.24 -4.13 -3.65
N LEU A 46 -3.74 -2.91 -3.47
CA LEU A 46 -4.57 -2.53 -2.34
C LEU A 46 -5.85 -3.35 -2.21
N ARG A 47 -6.42 -3.86 -3.31
CA ARG A 47 -7.58 -4.77 -3.27
C ARG A 47 -7.32 -6.07 -2.52
N GLY A 48 -6.07 -6.49 -2.41
CA GLY A 48 -5.64 -7.69 -1.67
C GLY A 48 -5.17 -7.40 -0.25
N VAL A 49 -5.14 -6.13 0.17
CA VAL A 49 -4.67 -5.73 1.50
C VAL A 49 -5.86 -5.58 2.43
N ASN A 50 -5.83 -6.26 3.58
CA ASN A 50 -6.76 -6.02 4.66
C ASN A 50 -6.18 -4.98 5.63
N MET A 51 -6.73 -3.77 5.66
CA MET A 51 -6.20 -2.70 6.53
C MET A 51 -6.54 -2.84 8.00
N ASP A 52 -7.48 -3.74 8.36
CA ASP A 52 -7.79 -4.04 9.77
C ASP A 52 -6.85 -5.12 10.35
N ASP A 53 -6.05 -5.77 9.50
CA ASP A 53 -5.12 -6.81 9.88
C ASP A 53 -3.70 -6.26 10.00
N TYR A 54 -3.09 -6.43 11.19
CA TYR A 54 -1.78 -5.85 11.50
C TYR A 54 -0.67 -6.40 10.59
N ASP A 55 -0.67 -7.69 10.29
CA ASP A 55 0.34 -8.30 9.43
C ASP A 55 0.19 -7.80 7.98
N SER A 56 -1.04 -7.65 7.50
CA SER A 56 -1.34 -7.05 6.20
C SER A 56 -0.90 -5.59 6.11
N LEU A 57 -1.07 -4.78 7.17
CA LEU A 57 -0.57 -3.41 7.24
C LEU A 57 0.96 -3.34 7.21
N GLN A 58 1.64 -4.20 7.97
CA GLN A 58 3.10 -4.31 7.95
C GLN A 58 3.61 -4.69 6.56
N TYR A 59 2.91 -5.61 5.88
CA TYR A 59 3.23 -5.99 4.51
C TYR A 59 3.02 -4.82 3.53
N PHE A 60 1.90 -4.10 3.63
CA PHE A 60 1.63 -2.90 2.85
C PHE A 60 2.75 -1.86 2.99
N GLN A 61 3.15 -1.54 4.22
CA GLN A 61 4.25 -0.60 4.48
C GLN A 61 5.56 -1.04 3.83
N ARG A 62 5.91 -2.33 3.95
CA ARG A 62 7.11 -2.90 3.28
C ARG A 62 7.03 -2.77 1.77
N ILE A 63 5.86 -2.97 1.17
CA ILE A 63 5.68 -2.80 -0.27
C ILE A 63 5.88 -1.34 -0.67
N LEU A 64 5.32 -0.37 0.05
CA LEU A 64 5.56 1.05 -0.26
C LEU A 64 7.06 1.40 -0.25
N GLN A 65 7.80 0.87 0.74
CA GLN A 65 9.25 1.07 0.85
C GLN A 65 10.03 0.42 -0.30
N THR A 66 9.73 -0.84 -0.62
CA THR A 66 10.49 -1.61 -1.63
C THR A 66 10.08 -1.34 -3.08
N SER A 67 8.91 -0.74 -3.29
CA SER A 67 8.40 -0.38 -4.64
C SER A 67 8.90 0.97 -5.14
N GLY A 68 9.53 1.79 -4.30
CA GLY A 68 9.96 3.15 -4.64
C GLY A 68 8.85 4.21 -4.49
N VAL A 69 7.70 3.88 -3.90
CA VAL A 69 6.64 4.86 -3.61
C VAL A 69 7.12 5.88 -2.59
N ILE A 70 7.82 5.44 -1.54
CA ILE A 70 8.38 6.37 -0.55
C ILE A 70 9.41 7.32 -1.19
N ASP A 71 10.27 6.83 -2.09
CA ASP A 71 11.20 7.70 -2.81
C ASP A 71 10.47 8.68 -3.73
N SER A 72 9.38 8.26 -4.35
CA SER A 72 8.53 9.14 -5.16
C SER A 72 7.92 10.26 -4.30
N LEU A 73 7.44 9.94 -3.10
CA LEU A 73 6.93 10.91 -2.12
C LEU A 73 8.01 11.93 -1.72
N ARG A 74 9.22 11.46 -1.37
CA ARG A 74 10.35 12.36 -1.05
C ARG A 74 10.69 13.28 -2.22
N ASN A 75 10.73 12.75 -3.44
CA ASN A 75 11.00 13.54 -4.65
C ASN A 75 9.91 14.57 -4.94
N ALA A 76 8.66 14.31 -4.52
CA ALA A 76 7.55 15.25 -4.57
C ALA A 76 7.57 16.28 -3.42
N GLY A 77 8.54 16.18 -2.50
CA GLY A 77 8.73 17.12 -1.40
C GLY A 77 7.86 16.84 -0.17
N VAL A 78 7.36 15.62 -0.02
CA VAL A 78 6.67 15.18 1.22
C VAL A 78 7.66 15.12 2.36
N THR A 79 7.24 15.60 3.53
CA THR A 79 8.03 15.64 4.77
C THR A 79 7.27 15.07 5.96
N ASP A 80 7.96 14.86 7.08
CA ASP A 80 7.34 14.35 8.31
C ASP A 80 6.13 15.20 8.74
N GLY A 81 5.00 14.53 8.97
CA GLY A 81 3.74 15.15 9.36
C GLY A 81 2.90 15.67 8.19
N ASP A 82 3.37 15.57 6.93
CA ASP A 82 2.49 15.78 5.78
C ASP A 82 1.52 14.61 5.64
N THR A 83 0.26 14.93 5.35
CA THR A 83 -0.76 13.92 5.06
C THR A 83 -0.57 13.35 3.65
N VAL A 84 -0.51 12.02 3.56
CA VAL A 84 -0.46 11.26 2.31
C VAL A 84 -1.76 10.49 2.17
N SER A 85 -2.35 10.56 0.98
CA SER A 85 -3.60 9.90 0.59
C SER A 85 -3.30 8.90 -0.51
N ILE A 86 -3.63 7.63 -0.27
CA ILE A 86 -3.51 6.53 -1.24
C ILE A 86 -4.90 5.89 -1.36
N PHE A 87 -5.64 6.30 -2.39
CA PHE A 87 -7.06 5.95 -2.57
C PHE A 87 -7.90 6.27 -1.32
N ASP A 88 -8.50 5.26 -0.69
CA ASP A 88 -9.38 5.42 0.48
C ASP A 88 -8.62 5.50 1.82
N PHE A 89 -7.28 5.55 1.77
CA PHE A 89 -6.42 5.54 2.96
C PHE A 89 -5.62 6.83 3.07
N GLU A 90 -5.73 7.48 4.22
CA GLU A 90 -4.96 8.68 4.55
C GLU A 90 -4.15 8.44 5.83
N PHE A 91 -2.90 8.89 5.82
CA PHE A 91 -1.99 8.76 6.95
C PHE A 91 -0.97 9.89 6.96
N ASP A 92 -0.43 10.17 8.13
CA ASP A 92 0.68 11.10 8.26
C ASP A 92 1.97 10.39 7.87
N PHE A 93 2.75 11.04 7.00
CA PHE A 93 4.07 10.55 6.64
C PHE A 93 5.02 10.66 7.84
N VAL A 94 5.69 9.56 8.16
CA VAL A 94 6.68 9.48 9.24
C VAL A 94 7.89 8.74 8.69
N GLU A 95 9.04 9.43 8.66
CA GLU A 95 10.34 8.89 8.24
C GLU A 95 11.31 8.62 9.41
#